data_AF-A0A319FKM5-F1
#
_entry.id   AF-A0A319FKM5-F1
#
_cell.length_a   1.000
_cell.length_b   1.000
_cell.length_c   1.000
_cell.angle_alpha   90.00
_cell.angle_beta   90.00
_cell.angle_gamma   90.00
#
_symmetry.space_group_name_H-M   'P 1'
#
loop_
_entity.id
_entity.type
_entity.pdbx_description
1 polymer ?
#
loop_
_entity_poly.entity_id
_entity_poly.type
_entity_poly.pdbx_seq_one_letter_code
_entity_poly.pdbx_strand_id
1 'polypeptide(L)' 'MDATLPDSKAITNTQIDQSATPESNVEKAKLQVVEIDFSKPQPGENLNVFWKPARAIIRQKAQDWLDYSSNPAVEGTSS' A
#
# COMPACT_ATOMS: atom_id res chain seq x y z
N MET A 1 40.84 8.79 1.56
CA MET A 1 40.02 7.81 0.83
C MET A 1 38.59 8.26 1.06
N ASP A 2 37.99 8.87 0.05
CA ASP A 2 36.66 9.49 0.13
C ASP A 2 35.63 8.45 -0.29
N ALA A 3 34.75 8.05 0.64
CA ALA A 3 33.75 7.02 0.42
C ALA A 3 32.38 7.70 0.28
N THR A 4 32.09 8.20 -0.91
CA THR A 4 30.78 8.75 -1.24
C THR A 4 29.77 7.60 -1.29
N LEU A 5 28.92 7.51 -0.26
CA LEU A 5 27.74 6.63 -0.23
C LEU A 5 26.82 6.99 -1.41
N PRO A 6 26.38 6.02 -2.24
CA PRO A 6 25.42 6.31 -3.29
C PRO A 6 24.07 6.64 -2.66
N ASP A 7 23.48 7.74 -3.12
CA ASP A 7 22.14 8.22 -2.77
C ASP A 7 21.14 7.07 -2.75
N SER A 8 20.62 6.78 -1.55
CA SER A 8 19.58 5.77 -1.34
C SER A 8 18.27 6.30 -1.92
N LYS A 9 18.00 6.00 -3.19
CA LYS A 9 16.74 6.35 -3.83
C LYS A 9 15.64 5.42 -3.30
N ALA A 10 14.83 5.93 -2.38
CA ALA A 10 13.56 5.30 -2.04
C ALA A 10 12.67 5.26 -3.30
N ILE A 11 12.24 4.06 -3.69
CA ILE A 11 11.35 3.85 -4.83
C ILE A 11 9.91 3.99 -4.32
N THR A 12 9.31 5.16 -4.50
CA THR A 12 7.91 5.40 -4.16
C THR A 12 7.02 4.92 -5.29
N ASN A 13 6.53 3.68 -5.24
CA ASN A 13 5.55 3.16 -6.19
C ASN A 13 4.15 3.76 -5.90
N THR A 14 3.94 5.00 -6.34
CA THR A 14 2.59 5.57 -6.53
C THR A 14 2.35 5.75 -8.03
N GLN A 15 2.36 4.65 -8.77
CA GLN A 15 1.78 4.66 -10.10
C GLN A 15 0.28 4.39 -9.93
N ILE A 16 -0.51 5.47 -9.89
CA ILE A 16 -1.95 5.39 -10.04
C ILE A 16 -2.18 4.83 -11.45
N ASP A 17 -2.78 3.65 -11.53
CA ASP A 17 -3.21 3.07 -12.79
C ASP A 17 -4.32 3.94 -13.37
N GLN A 18 -3.97 4.82 -14.31
CA GLN A 18 -4.89 5.69 -15.03
C GLN A 18 -5.80 4.92 -16.00
N SER A 19 -5.73 3.59 -16.06
CA SER A 19 -6.73 2.78 -16.76
C SER A 19 -8.05 2.63 -15.98
N ALA A 20 -8.08 3.07 -14.71
CA ALA A 20 -9.32 3.29 -13.99
C ALA A 20 -10.05 4.49 -14.59
N THR A 21 -10.96 4.20 -15.52
CA THR A 21 -12.00 5.12 -16.00
C THR A 21 -12.62 5.85 -14.79
N PRO A 22 -12.80 7.18 -14.81
CA PRO A 22 -13.30 7.96 -13.68
C PRO A 22 -14.80 7.74 -13.39
N GLU A 23 -15.38 6.65 -13.90
CA GLU A 23 -16.79 6.28 -13.75
C GLU A 23 -16.98 4.97 -12.98
N SER A 24 -15.97 4.53 -12.22
CA SER A 24 -16.17 3.44 -11.27
C SER A 24 -17.05 3.93 -10.14
N ASN A 25 -18.35 3.71 -10.31
CA ASN A 25 -19.40 3.68 -9.30
C ASN A 25 -18.80 3.43 -7.90
N VAL A 26 -18.62 4.52 -7.14
CA VAL A 26 -17.93 4.55 -5.83
C VAL A 26 -18.61 3.61 -4.83
N GLU A 27 -19.86 3.23 -5.08
CA GLU A 27 -20.64 2.33 -4.23
C GLU A 27 -20.15 0.88 -4.19
N LYS A 28 -19.25 0.42 -5.09
CA LYS A 28 -18.81 -0.99 -5.11
C LYS A 28 -17.34 -1.25 -5.48
N ALA A 29 -16.43 -0.30 -5.27
CA ALA A 29 -15.00 -0.58 -5.38
C ALA A 29 -14.57 -1.50 -4.23
N LYS A 30 -14.58 -2.82 -4.45
CA LYS A 30 -14.13 -3.81 -3.46
C LYS A 30 -12.63 -3.62 -3.19
N LEU A 31 -12.26 -3.35 -1.95
CA LEU A 31 -10.87 -3.23 -1.52
C LEU A 31 -10.06 -4.47 -1.93
N GLN A 32 -9.02 -4.25 -2.74
CA GLN A 32 -8.04 -5.28 -3.09
C GLN A 32 -6.74 -4.99 -2.34
N VAL A 33 -6.32 -5.94 -1.50
CA VAL A 33 -5.08 -5.84 -0.72
C VAL A 33 -4.15 -6.96 -1.12
N VAL A 34 -2.92 -6.60 -1.48
CA VAL A 34 -1.82 -7.51 -1.82
C VAL A 34 -0.67 -7.27 -0.85
N GLU A 35 0.02 -8.35 -0.48
CA GLU A 35 1.28 -8.27 0.23
C GLU A 35 2.42 -8.41 -0.77
N ILE A 36 3.45 -7.58 -0.58
CA ILE A 36 4.70 -7.63 -1.33
C ILE A 36 5.72 -8.33 -0.45
N ASP A 37 6.40 -9.32 -1.01
CA ASP A 37 7.39 -10.10 -0.31
C ASP A 37 8.64 -10.25 -1.18
N PHE A 38 9.77 -10.52 -0.53
CA PHE A 38 11.09 -10.56 -1.16
C PHE A 38 11.67 -11.94 -1.02
N SER A 39 12.22 -12.47 -2.11
CA SER A 39 13.05 -13.66 -1.99
C SER A 39 14.30 -13.34 -1.17
N LYS A 40 14.93 -14.37 -0.60
CA LYS A 40 16.19 -14.20 0.12
C LYS A 40 17.21 -13.50 -0.79
N PRO A 41 17.73 -12.33 -0.39
CA PRO A 41 18.65 -11.57 -1.23
C PRO A 41 19.98 -12.30 -1.35
N GLN A 42 20.56 -12.28 -2.56
CA GLN A 42 21.91 -12.78 -2.84
C GLN A 42 22.85 -11.61 -3.12
N PRO A 43 24.07 -11.60 -2.57
CA PRO A 43 25.05 -10.56 -2.88
C PRO A 43 25.35 -10.49 -4.38
N GLY A 44 25.25 -9.30 -4.96
CA GLY A 44 25.51 -9.07 -6.38
C GLY A 44 24.34 -9.37 -7.32
N GLU A 45 23.22 -9.88 -6.81
CA GLU A 45 21.99 -10.09 -7.59
C GLU A 45 20.96 -9.00 -7.33
N ASN A 46 20.02 -8.84 -8.28
CA ASN A 46 18.87 -7.98 -8.09
C ASN A 46 17.90 -8.57 -7.08
N LEU A 47 17.24 -7.71 -6.30
CA LEU A 47 16.16 -8.13 -5.41
C LEU A 47 15.00 -8.69 -6.22
N ASN A 48 14.58 -9.91 -5.89
CA ASN A 48 13.42 -10.53 -6.50
C ASN A 48 12.18 -10.31 -5.63
N VAL A 49 11.17 -9.66 -6.21
CA VAL A 49 9.92 -9.24 -5.53
C VAL A 49 8.76 -10.05 -6.06
N PHE A 50 7.87 -10.49 -5.16
CA PHE A 50 6.65 -11.19 -5.55
C PHE A 50 5.43 -10.67 -4.79
N TRP A 51 4.28 -10.83 -5.43
CA TRP A 51 2.98 -10.41 -4.94
C TRP A 51 2.22 -11.62 -4.45
N LYS A 52 1.60 -11.53 -3.28
CA LYS A 52 0.70 -12.56 -2.76
C LYS A 52 -0.59 -11.95 -2.26
N PRO A 53 -1.72 -12.70 -2.27
CA PRO A 53 -2.93 -12.24 -1.61
C PRO A 53 -2.64 -11.87 -0.16
N ALA A 54 -3.11 -10.71 0.28
CA ALA A 54 -2.92 -10.31 1.66
C ALA A 54 -3.63 -11.28 2.61
N ARG A 55 -2.99 -11.53 3.75
CA ARG A 55 -3.54 -12.27 4.86
C ARG A 55 -4.80 -11.56 5.36
N ALA A 56 -5.75 -12.36 5.84
CA ALA A 56 -7.04 -11.86 6.30
C ALA A 56 -6.92 -10.73 7.33
N ILE A 57 -5.96 -10.80 8.25
CA ILE A 57 -5.73 -9.76 9.28
C ILE A 57 -5.33 -8.42 8.65
N ILE A 58 -4.47 -8.44 7.63
CA ILE A 58 -4.01 -7.22 6.94
C ILE A 58 -5.17 -6.63 6.13
N ARG A 59 -5.91 -7.48 5.42
CA ARG A 59 -7.12 -7.06 4.70
C ARG A 59 -8.15 -6.44 5.64
N GLN A 60 -8.40 -7.06 6.80
CA GLN A 60 -9.35 -6.55 7.78
C GLN A 60 -8.93 -5.19 8.31
N LYS A 61 -7.67 -5.03 8.75
CA LYS A 61 -7.18 -3.73 9.22
C LYS A 61 -7.25 -2.63 8.17
N ALA A 62 -6.96 -2.95 6.91
CA ALA A 62 -7.07 -2.00 5.82
C ALA A 62 -8.53 -1.57 5.60
N GLN A 63 -9.48 -2.51 5.71
CA GLN A 63 -10.90 -2.21 5.65
C GLN A 63 -11.34 -1.35 6.84
N ASP A 64 -10.97 -1.73 8.08
CA ASP A 64 -11.30 -0.99 9.29
C ASP A 64 -10.81 0.47 9.23
N TRP A 65 -9.61 0.69 8.67
CA TRP A 65 -9.06 2.03 8.49
C TRP A 65 -9.82 2.85 7.44
N LEU A 66 -10.26 2.23 6.34
CA LEU A 66 -11.11 2.89 5.35
C LEU A 66 -12.47 3.26 5.93
N ASP A 67 -13.06 2.37 6.70
CA ASP A 67 -14.35 2.59 7.35
C ASP A 67 -14.26 3.72 8.40
N TYR A 68 -13.14 3.79 9.14
CA TYR A 68 -12.85 4.89 10.07
C TYR A 68 -12.66 6.23 9.34
N SER A 69 -11.81 6.28 8.32
CA SER A 69 -11.50 7.51 7.59
C SER A 69 -12.67 8.04 6.76
N SER A 70 -13.60 7.16 6.37
CA SER A 70 -14.83 7.54 5.66
C SER A 70 -15.93 8.10 6.57
N ASN A 71 -15.78 8.00 7.89
CA ASN A 71 -16.72 8.55 8.88
C ASN A 71 -16.06 9.70 9.66
N PRO A 72 -16.14 10.96 9.18
CA PRO A 72 -15.58 12.13 9.87
C PRO A 72 -16.37 12.56 11.13
N ALA A 73 -17.11 11.67 11.78
CA ALA A 73 -17.97 12.02 12.91
C ALA A 73 -17.71 11.12 14.12
N VAL A 74 -16.74 11.50 14.97
CA VAL A 74 -16.92 11.74 16.41
C VAL A 74 -15.73 12.57 16.94
N GLU A 75 -15.61 13.83 16.53
CA GLU A 75 -14.95 14.83 17.38
C GLU A 75 -15.98 15.91 17.69
N GLY A 76 -16.42 15.94 18.95
CA GLY A 76 -17.19 17.04 19.51
C GLY A 76 -18.72 16.88 19.48
N THR A 77 -19.26 16.09 20.42
CA THR A 77 -20.49 16.51 21.11
C THR A 77 -20.33 16.22 22.60
N SER A 78 -20.24 17.30 23.37
CA SER A 78 -20.29 17.37 24.82
C SER A 78 -21.46 16.60 25.43
N SER A 79 -21.27 16.09 26.64
CA SER A 79 -22.11 16.46 27.79
C SER A 79 -21.36 16.26 29.10
#